data_AF-A0A4P5R9C4-F1
#
_entry.id   AF-A0A4P5R9C4-F1
#
_cell.length_a   1.000
_cell.length_b   1.000
_cell.length_c   1.000
_cell.angle_alpha   90.00
_cell.angle_beta   90.00
_cell.angle_gamma   90.00
#
_symmetry.space_group_name_H-M   'P 1'
#
loop_
_entity.id
_entity.type
_entity.pdbx_description
1 polymer ?
#
loop_
_entity_poly.entity_id
_entity_poly.type
_entity_poly.pdbx_seq_one_letter_code
_entity_poly.pdbx_strand_id
1 'polypeptide(L)'
;MSVEDVHFHEVGAFDSIADIVLSCVGIEALGVEKVFISALHDGHGTVKCAHGIFPVPAPATMEILKGIPLGQIDEPHELITPTGAGIAAEFASGFGLMPAIKIERIGYGLGTRELANRPNVLRAVLGELA
;
A
#
# COMPACT_ATOMS: atom_id res chain seq x y z
N MET A 1 -21.31 -11.55 -18.12
CA MET A 1 -20.34 -12.32 -17.32
C MET A 1 -21.12 -12.99 -16.22
N SER A 2 -21.00 -14.30 -16.11
CA SER A 2 -21.52 -15.08 -14.99
C SER A 2 -20.56 -14.98 -13.80
N VAL A 3 -20.98 -15.36 -12.59
CA VAL A 3 -20.10 -15.32 -11.40
C VAL A 3 -18.93 -16.30 -11.58
N GLU A 4 -19.15 -17.38 -12.31
CA GLU A 4 -18.16 -18.39 -12.64
C GLU A 4 -17.05 -17.87 -13.57
N ASP A 5 -17.30 -16.78 -14.32
CA ASP A 5 -16.31 -16.12 -15.18
C ASP A 5 -15.42 -15.14 -14.40
N VAL A 6 -15.70 -14.91 -13.10
CA VAL A 6 -14.89 -14.04 -12.24
C VAL A 6 -13.72 -14.84 -11.69
N HIS A 7 -12.55 -14.65 -12.29
CA HIS A 7 -11.30 -15.21 -11.78
C HIS A 7 -10.55 -14.17 -10.95
N PHE A 8 -10.36 -14.46 -9.66
CA PHE A 8 -9.59 -13.61 -8.75
C PHE A 8 -8.09 -13.76 -9.02
N HIS A 9 -7.59 -13.10 -10.05
CA HIS A 9 -6.16 -13.13 -10.40
C HIS A 9 -5.29 -12.25 -9.49
N GLU A 10 -5.87 -11.22 -8.86
CA GLU A 10 -5.11 -10.19 -8.14
C GLU A 10 -5.34 -10.19 -6.62
N VAL A 11 -6.50 -10.67 -6.16
CA VAL A 11 -6.89 -10.69 -4.73
C VAL A 11 -6.99 -12.11 -4.17
N GLY A 12 -7.15 -13.11 -5.05
CA GLY A 12 -7.25 -14.53 -4.69
C GLY A 12 -5.96 -15.32 -4.92
N ALA A 13 -4.88 -14.65 -5.35
CA ALA A 13 -3.56 -15.26 -5.43
C ALA A 13 -3.04 -15.55 -4.01
N PHE A 14 -2.36 -16.68 -3.84
CA PHE A 14 -1.79 -17.08 -2.54
C PHE A 14 -0.89 -15.99 -1.95
N ASP A 15 -0.14 -15.28 -2.80
CA ASP A 15 0.75 -14.19 -2.39
C ASP A 15 -0.04 -13.03 -1.77
N SER A 16 -1.13 -12.58 -2.40
CA SER A 16 -1.98 -11.50 -1.86
C SER A 16 -2.64 -11.88 -0.54
N ILE A 17 -3.06 -13.14 -0.38
CA ILE A 17 -3.61 -13.64 0.89
C ILE A 17 -2.52 -13.64 1.97
N ALA A 18 -1.33 -14.13 1.64
CA ALA A 18 -0.20 -14.13 2.57
C ALA A 18 0.17 -12.71 2.98
N ASP A 19 0.24 -11.76 2.05
CA ASP A 19 0.54 -10.35 2.33
C ASP A 19 -0.44 -9.74 3.33
N ILE A 20 -1.75 -9.95 3.13
CA ILE A 20 -2.79 -9.43 4.02
C ILE A 20 -2.67 -10.07 5.40
N VAL A 21 -2.65 -11.41 5.46
CA VAL A 21 -2.61 -12.14 6.74
C VAL A 21 -1.35 -11.81 7.53
N LEU A 22 -0.19 -11.82 6.89
CA LEU A 22 1.08 -11.53 7.54
C LEU A 22 1.19 -10.06 7.96
N SER A 23 0.59 -9.13 7.21
CA SER A 23 0.51 -7.73 7.64
C SER A 23 -0.35 -7.57 8.89
N CYS A 24 -1.52 -8.21 8.93
CA CYS A 24 -2.38 -8.21 10.12
C CYS A 24 -1.67 -8.81 11.34
N VAL A 25 -1.09 -10.01 11.19
CA VAL A 25 -0.33 -10.69 12.26
C VAL A 25 0.88 -9.86 12.69
N GLY A 26 1.58 -9.22 11.75
CA GLY A 26 2.73 -8.38 12.04
C GLY A 26 2.36 -7.15 12.86
N ILE A 27 1.27 -6.46 12.49
CA ILE A 27 0.76 -5.29 13.23
C ILE A 27 0.29 -5.71 14.63
N GLU A 28 -0.44 -6.81 14.74
CA GLU A 28 -0.88 -7.37 16.03
C GLU A 28 0.32 -7.75 16.92
N ALA A 29 1.31 -8.45 16.38
CA ALA A 29 2.50 -8.86 17.11
C ALA A 29 3.39 -7.68 17.54
N LEU A 30 3.39 -6.57 16.80
CA LEU A 30 4.06 -5.34 17.19
C LEU A 30 3.35 -4.65 18.37
N GLY A 31 2.07 -4.93 18.62
CA GLY A 31 1.29 -4.39 19.73
C GLY A 31 1.13 -2.87 19.68
N VAL A 32 1.10 -2.28 18.47
CA VAL A 32 0.97 -0.83 18.28
C VAL A 32 -0.45 -0.35 18.51
N GLU A 33 -0.61 0.77 19.23
CA GLU A 33 -1.92 1.38 19.47
C GLU A 33 -2.41 2.23 18.29
N LYS A 34 -1.47 2.82 17.54
CA LYS A 34 -1.75 3.72 16.41
C LYS A 34 -0.74 3.52 15.30
N VAL A 35 -1.22 3.56 14.06
CA VAL A 35 -0.38 3.56 12.86
C VAL A 35 -0.58 4.88 12.13
N PHE A 36 0.51 5.61 11.86
CA PHE A 36 0.47 6.82 11.06
C PHE A 36 1.16 6.57 9.73
N ILE A 37 0.52 6.96 8.64
CA ILE A 37 1.04 6.75 7.29
C ILE A 37 1.33 8.12 6.67
N SER A 38 2.44 8.22 5.94
CA SER A 38 2.71 9.43 5.16
C SER A 38 1.62 9.69 4.12
N ALA A 39 1.48 10.92 3.63
CA ALA A 39 0.64 11.17 2.46
C ALA A 39 1.00 10.16 1.34
N LEU A 40 -0.02 9.49 0.80
CA LEU A 40 0.17 8.46 -0.21
C LEU A 40 0.46 9.10 -1.56
N HIS A 41 1.41 8.52 -2.29
CA HIS A 41 1.79 8.96 -3.63
C HIS A 41 1.82 7.76 -4.56
N ASP A 42 0.96 7.76 -5.56
CA ASP A 42 1.03 6.78 -6.64
C ASP A 42 1.80 7.35 -7.84
N GLY A 43 2.17 6.50 -8.80
CA GLY A 43 2.69 6.96 -10.08
C GLY A 43 1.58 7.33 -11.06
N HIS A 44 1.89 7.23 -12.35
CA HIS A 44 0.99 7.57 -13.46
C HIS A 44 1.08 6.56 -14.60
N GLY A 45 0.26 6.78 -15.64
CA GLY A 45 0.24 5.95 -16.84
C GLY A 45 -0.82 4.86 -16.77
N THR A 46 -0.47 3.65 -17.20
CA THR A 46 -1.42 2.54 -17.27
C THR A 46 -0.80 1.23 -16.80
N VAL A 47 -1.61 0.38 -16.19
CA VAL A 47 -1.26 -0.99 -15.83
C VAL A 47 -2.05 -1.97 -16.70
N LYS A 48 -1.41 -3.07 -17.09
CA LYS A 48 -2.06 -4.20 -17.78
C LYS A 48 -2.43 -5.26 -16.75
N CYS A 49 -3.72 -5.54 -16.61
CA CYS A 49 -4.26 -6.58 -15.77
C CYS A 49 -5.00 -7.65 -16.59
N ALA A 50 -5.54 -8.66 -15.91
CA ALA A 50 -6.38 -9.69 -16.53
C ALA A 50 -7.63 -9.11 -17.25
N HIS A 51 -8.07 -7.92 -16.83
CA HIS A 51 -9.27 -7.26 -17.32
C HIS A 51 -8.99 -6.17 -18.37
N GLY A 52 -7.74 -6.05 -18.84
CA GLY A 52 -7.35 -5.09 -19.88
C GLY A 52 -6.29 -4.11 -19.42
N ILE A 53 -6.30 -2.91 -20.02
CA ILE A 53 -5.38 -1.82 -19.67
C ILE A 53 -6.18 -0.76 -18.93
N PHE A 54 -5.74 -0.42 -17.72
CA PHE A 54 -6.40 0.58 -16.87
C PHE A 54 -5.44 1.71 -16.51
N PRO A 55 -5.96 2.91 -16.23
CA PRO A 55 -5.14 4.00 -15.70
C PRO A 55 -4.54 3.59 -14.34
N VAL A 56 -3.41 4.21 -14.00
CA VAL A 56 -2.85 4.21 -12.64
C VAL A 56 -3.35 5.46 -11.91
N PRO A 57 -3.87 5.36 -10.68
CA PRO A 57 -4.09 4.14 -9.90
C PRO A 57 -5.12 3.17 -10.51
N ALA A 58 -4.90 1.86 -10.34
CA ALA A 58 -5.83 0.83 -10.80
C ALA A 58 -7.22 0.99 -10.15
N PRO A 59 -8.31 0.48 -10.78
CA PRO A 59 -9.68 0.74 -10.31
C PRO A 59 -9.94 0.35 -8.85
N ALA A 60 -9.46 -0.81 -8.41
CA ALA A 60 -9.63 -1.27 -7.03
C ALA A 60 -8.85 -0.38 -6.04
N THR A 61 -7.61 -0.03 -6.38
CA THR A 61 -6.79 0.92 -5.60
C THR A 61 -7.52 2.26 -5.47
N MET A 62 -8.05 2.79 -6.56
CA MET A 62 -8.75 4.08 -6.57
C MET A 62 -10.01 4.07 -5.70
N GLU A 63 -10.81 3.00 -5.74
CA GLU A 63 -12.00 2.88 -4.88
C GLU A 63 -11.64 2.76 -3.40
N ILE A 64 -10.59 2.00 -3.05
CA ILE A 64 -10.13 1.85 -1.66
C ILE A 64 -9.63 3.19 -1.10
N LEU A 65 -8.93 3.99 -1.92
CA LEU A 65 -8.34 5.26 -1.50
C LEU A 65 -9.34 6.42 -1.42
N LYS A 66 -10.64 6.17 -1.63
CA LYS A 66 -11.67 7.20 -1.57
C LYS A 66 -11.73 7.83 -0.17
N GLY A 67 -11.47 9.13 -0.09
CA GLY A 67 -11.43 9.89 1.17
C GLY A 67 -10.07 9.88 1.88
N ILE A 68 -9.06 9.21 1.31
CA ILE A 68 -7.68 9.22 1.78
C ILE A 68 -6.87 10.23 0.94
N PRO A 69 -6.01 11.08 1.56
CA PRO A 69 -5.13 11.97 0.81
C PRO A 69 -4.20 11.21 -0.14
N LEU A 70 -4.35 11.49 -1.44
CA LEU A 70 -3.58 10.85 -2.51
C LEU A 70 -2.96 11.93 -3.41
N GLY A 71 -1.65 11.84 -3.58
CA GLY A 71 -0.91 12.56 -4.62
C GLY A 71 -0.47 11.62 -5.74
N GLN A 72 -0.02 12.20 -6.85
CA GLN A 72 0.71 11.48 -7.89
C GLN A 72 2.11 12.06 -8.05
N ILE A 73 3.06 11.20 -8.40
CA ILE A 73 4.44 11.59 -8.73
C ILE A 73 4.77 11.18 -10.17
N ASP A 74 5.84 11.78 -10.69
CA ASP A 74 6.39 11.47 -12.02
C ASP A 74 7.16 10.13 -12.00
N GLU A 75 6.42 9.05 -11.79
CA GLU A 75 6.89 7.67 -11.93
C GLU A 75 5.89 6.91 -12.83
N PRO A 76 6.32 6.34 -13.97
CA PRO A 76 5.42 5.77 -14.98
C PRO A 76 4.91 4.36 -14.63
N HIS A 77 4.69 4.10 -13.34
CA HIS A 77 4.33 2.80 -12.78
C HIS A 77 3.36 2.94 -11.60
N GLU A 78 2.51 1.93 -11.39
CA GLU A 78 1.80 1.79 -10.13
C GLU A 78 2.80 1.56 -8.98
N LEU A 79 2.63 2.34 -7.91
CA LEU A 79 3.40 2.24 -6.67
C LEU A 79 2.52 1.77 -5.51
N ILE A 80 1.20 1.94 -5.62
CA ILE A 80 0.23 1.49 -4.62
C ILE A 80 -0.65 0.42 -5.26
N THR A 81 -0.43 -0.84 -4.86
CA THR A 81 -1.30 -1.94 -5.26
C THR A 81 -2.57 -1.97 -4.40
N PRO A 82 -3.63 -2.67 -4.83
CA PRO A 82 -4.85 -2.81 -4.03
C PRO A 82 -4.59 -3.36 -2.61
N THR A 83 -3.65 -4.29 -2.46
CA THR A 83 -3.25 -4.85 -1.17
C THR A 83 -2.68 -3.77 -0.24
N GLY A 84 -1.71 -2.99 -0.72
CA GLY A 84 -1.09 -1.91 0.05
C GLY A 84 -2.10 -0.81 0.41
N ALA A 85 -2.99 -0.46 -0.52
CA ALA A 85 -4.08 0.48 -0.27
C ALA A 85 -5.03 -0.03 0.82
N GLY A 86 -5.40 -1.31 0.79
CA GLY A 86 -6.28 -1.92 1.80
C GLY A 86 -5.67 -1.90 3.20
N ILE A 87 -4.40 -2.29 3.33
CA ILE A 87 -3.67 -2.22 4.60
C ILE A 87 -3.61 -0.78 5.12
N ALA A 88 -3.31 0.18 4.25
CA ALA A 88 -3.25 1.58 4.64
C ALA A 88 -4.62 2.11 5.08
N ALA A 89 -5.68 1.79 4.36
CA ALA A 89 -7.04 2.24 4.67
C ALA A 89 -7.56 1.66 6.00
N GLU A 90 -7.23 0.40 6.30
CA GLU A 90 -7.68 -0.27 7.53
C GLU A 90 -6.92 0.21 8.77
N PHE A 91 -5.59 0.20 8.71
CA PHE A 91 -4.78 0.37 9.93
C PHE A 91 -4.42 1.83 10.24
N ALA A 92 -4.48 2.74 9.27
CA ALA A 92 -4.07 4.12 9.50
C ALA A 92 -5.00 4.86 10.48
N SER A 93 -4.43 5.31 11.59
CA SER A 93 -5.04 6.28 12.49
C SER A 93 -5.00 7.71 11.93
N GLY A 94 -4.20 7.96 10.90
CA GLY A 94 -4.10 9.24 10.21
C GLY A 94 -3.06 9.26 9.10
N PHE A 95 -3.24 10.19 8.15
CA PHE A 95 -2.34 10.42 7.02
C PHE A 95 -1.69 11.81 7.11
N GLY A 96 -0.38 11.90 6.92
CA GLY A 96 0.30 13.21 6.91
C GLY A 96 1.79 13.16 7.20
N LEU A 97 2.31 14.20 7.85
CA LEU A 97 3.71 14.20 8.30
C LEU A 97 3.89 13.24 9.48
N MET A 98 5.09 12.66 9.59
CA MET A 98 5.43 11.82 10.74
C MET A 98 5.32 12.64 12.04
N PRO A 99 4.58 12.17 13.05
CA PRO A 99 4.47 12.88 14.32
C PRO A 99 5.83 12.91 15.04
N ALA A 100 5.95 13.78 16.04
CA ALA A 100 7.09 13.73 16.94
C ALA A 100 7.10 12.37 17.66
N ILE A 101 8.16 11.60 17.43
CA ILE A 101 8.29 10.22 17.90
C ILE A 101 9.70 10.00 18.43
N LYS A 102 9.80 9.35 19.59
CA LYS A 102 11.05 8.80 20.10
C LYS A 102 11.26 7.44 19.45
N ILE A 103 12.14 7.41 18.46
CA ILE A 103 12.39 6.22 17.63
C ILE A 103 13.06 5.10 18.45
N GLU A 104 12.49 3.90 18.41
CA GLU A 104 13.05 2.70 19.02
C GLU A 104 13.60 1.72 17.98
N ARG A 105 12.84 1.49 16.90
CA ARG A 105 13.19 0.54 15.84
C ARG A 105 12.83 1.10 14.48
N ILE A 106 13.62 0.73 13.47
CA ILE A 106 13.41 1.09 12.07
C ILE A 106 13.49 -0.19 11.24
N GLY A 107 12.51 -0.38 10.36
CA GLY A 107 12.47 -1.49 9.40
C GLY A 107 12.33 -0.97 7.97
N TYR A 108 12.84 -1.75 7.02
CA TYR A 108 12.73 -1.47 5.59
C TYR A 108 12.21 -2.70 4.85
N GLY A 109 11.20 -2.50 4.01
CA GLY A 109 10.74 -3.47 3.01
C GLY A 109 11.15 -3.01 1.62
N LEU A 110 11.73 -3.91 0.82
CA LEU A 110 12.19 -3.60 -0.53
C LEU A 110 11.19 -4.15 -1.55
N GLY A 111 10.76 -3.30 -2.48
CA GLY A 111 10.05 -3.75 -3.67
C GLY A 111 11.02 -4.29 -4.71
N THR A 112 10.51 -5.10 -5.64
CA THR A 112 11.31 -5.75 -6.69
C THR A 112 11.49 -4.89 -7.94
N ARG A 113 10.76 -3.77 -8.04
CA ARG A 113 10.82 -2.86 -9.19
C ARG A 113 11.96 -1.86 -9.01
N GLU A 114 12.79 -1.71 -10.03
CA GLU A 114 13.73 -0.59 -10.14
C GLU A 114 12.97 0.66 -10.58
N LEU A 115 13.13 1.76 -9.84
CA LEU A 115 12.50 3.05 -10.14
C LEU A 115 13.57 4.03 -10.59
N ALA A 116 13.22 4.94 -11.50
CA ALA A 116 14.21 5.80 -12.16
C ALA A 116 14.83 6.82 -11.20
N ASN A 117 14.02 7.38 -10.31
CA ASN A 117 14.37 8.59 -9.55
C ASN A 117 14.40 8.38 -8.03
N ARG A 118 14.18 7.14 -7.54
CA ARG A 118 14.12 6.85 -6.10
C ARG A 118 14.30 5.37 -5.78
N PRO A 119 14.67 5.03 -4.54
CA PRO A 119 14.60 3.65 -4.06
C PRO A 119 13.16 3.14 -3.98
N ASN A 120 12.92 1.89 -4.39
CA ASN A 120 11.65 1.20 -4.17
C ASN A 120 11.61 0.59 -2.77
N VAL A 121 11.37 1.43 -1.78
CA VAL A 121 11.51 1.07 -0.37
C VAL A 121 10.38 1.62 0.47
N LEU A 122 9.76 0.76 1.28
CA LEU A 122 8.87 1.16 2.37
C LEU A 122 9.69 1.20 3.68
N ARG A 123 9.60 2.30 4.42
CA ARG A 123 10.20 2.43 5.75
C ARG A 123 9.12 2.42 6.83
N ALA A 124 9.28 1.56 7.82
CA ALA A 124 8.49 1.57 9.04
C ALA A 124 9.35 2.08 10.21
N VAL A 125 8.75 2.89 11.08
CA VAL A 125 9.37 3.42 12.29
C VAL A 125 8.47 3.07 13.47
N LEU A 126 9.04 2.41 14.47
CA LEU A 126 8.36 2.07 15.72
C LEU A 126 8.97 2.88 16.85
N GLY A 127 8.11 3.39 17.74
CA GLY A 127 8.52 4.10 18.93
C GLY A 127 7.35 4.74 19.66
N GLU A 128 7.67 5.57 20.64
CA GLU A 128 6.71 6.25 21.49
C GLU A 128 6.44 7.66 20.98
N LEU A 129 5.18 8.08 20.93
CA LEU A 129 4.84 9.48 20.64
C LEU A 129 5.45 10.39 21.72
N ALA A 130 6.08 11.49 21.29
CA ALA A 130 6.74 12.45 22.16
C ALA A 130 5.76 13.47 22.77
#